data_AF-A0A8J6YMY3-F1
#
_entry.id   AF-A0A8J6YMY3-F1
#
_cell.length_a   1.000
_cell.length_b   1.000
_cell.length_c   1.000
_cell.angle_alpha   90.00
_cell.angle_beta   90.00
_cell.angle_gamma   90.00
#
_symmetry.space_group_name_H-M   'P 1'
#
loop_
_entity.id
_entity.type
_entity.pdbx_description
1 polymer ?
#
loop_
_entity_poly.entity_id
_entity_poly.type
_entity_poly.pdbx_seq_one_letter_code
_entity_poly.pdbx_strand_id
1 'polypeptide(L)'
;MTPEDINRACLTRSSAQVMEALDPDREGFWDLVIARIASGSEPWLQTVPCLRLGAVMSDNPEYVRDMDRALAAALPVNPVGVLALAGRGVSLKAACSYPFPDMDVALARARIGDARTALERVQEERYRTDRQVCELRLGKVAEGFRSPADGTAGTPR
;
A
#
# COMPACT_ATOMS: atom_id res chain seq x y z
N MET A 1 16.24 -6.67 -13.87
CA MET A 1 16.49 -5.35 -13.25
C MET A 1 16.24 -5.48 -11.75
N THR A 2 17.15 -4.97 -10.94
CA THR A 2 17.16 -5.05 -9.47
C THR A 2 16.61 -3.77 -8.84
N PRO A 3 16.26 -3.75 -7.53
CA PRO A 3 15.94 -2.51 -6.83
C PRO A 3 17.02 -1.43 -6.97
N GLU A 4 18.29 -1.83 -6.96
CA GLU A 4 19.42 -0.93 -7.15
C GLU A 4 19.44 -0.32 -8.55
N ASP A 5 19.10 -1.11 -9.58
CA ASP A 5 19.00 -0.62 -10.96
C ASP A 5 17.87 0.39 -11.12
N ILE A 6 16.71 0.14 -10.48
CA ILE A 6 15.58 1.09 -10.46
C ILE A 6 16.04 2.38 -9.79
N ASN A 7 16.53 2.31 -8.56
CA ASN A 7 16.97 3.50 -7.82
C ASN A 7 18.05 4.28 -8.56
N ARG A 8 19.01 3.60 -9.22
CA ARG A 8 20.01 4.25 -10.07
C ARG A 8 19.39 4.94 -11.27
N ALA A 9 18.43 4.30 -11.94
CA ALA A 9 17.72 4.90 -13.06
C ALA A 9 17.00 6.18 -12.63
N CYS A 10 16.38 6.21 -11.45
CA CYS A 10 15.70 7.38 -10.90
C CYS A 10 16.61 8.59 -10.69
N LEU A 11 17.89 8.35 -10.38
CA LEU A 11 18.87 9.41 -10.13
C LEU A 11 19.49 9.95 -11.42
N THR A 12 19.41 9.19 -12.51
CA THR A 12 20.18 9.45 -13.74
C THR A 12 19.32 9.63 -14.98
N ARG A 13 18.03 9.31 -14.91
CA ARG A 13 17.10 9.33 -16.02
C ARG A 13 15.87 10.16 -15.69
N SER A 14 15.19 10.65 -16.73
CA SER A 14 13.87 11.23 -16.55
C SER A 14 12.87 10.15 -16.16
N SER A 15 11.79 10.59 -15.53
CA SER A 15 10.56 9.84 -15.29
C SER A 15 10.14 8.91 -16.44
N ALA A 16 10.06 9.46 -17.66
CA ALA A 16 9.65 8.75 -18.85
C ALA A 16 10.66 7.65 -19.25
N GLN A 17 11.96 7.91 -19.09
CA GLN A 17 13.02 6.95 -19.38
C GLN A 17 13.14 5.84 -18.32
N VAL A 18 12.76 6.12 -17.07
CA VAL A 18 12.54 5.07 -16.07
C VAL A 18 11.38 4.21 -16.56
N MET A 19 10.23 4.79 -16.92
CA MET A 19 9.07 4.04 -17.40
C MET A 19 9.31 3.21 -18.65
N GLU A 20 10.01 3.74 -19.64
CA GLU A 20 10.41 2.98 -20.83
C GLU A 20 11.33 1.80 -20.47
N ALA A 21 12.12 1.91 -19.40
CA ALA A 21 12.91 0.79 -18.91
C ALA A 21 12.06 -0.23 -18.12
N LEU A 22 10.97 0.22 -17.50
CA LEU A 22 9.99 -0.60 -16.77
C LEU A 22 8.81 -1.04 -17.67
N ASP A 23 8.86 -0.73 -18.96
CA ASP A 23 7.76 -0.80 -19.95
C ASP A 23 6.82 -1.97 -19.70
N PRO A 24 5.50 -1.74 -19.49
CA PRO A 24 4.53 -2.83 -19.32
C PRO A 24 4.48 -3.79 -20.50
N ASP A 25 4.83 -3.33 -21.71
CA ASP A 25 4.85 -4.13 -22.93
C ASP A 25 6.12 -5.01 -23.00
N ARG A 26 7.13 -4.75 -22.16
CA ARG A 26 8.09 -5.77 -21.75
C ARG A 26 7.43 -6.67 -20.71
N GLU A 27 6.77 -7.70 -21.22
CA GLU A 27 5.95 -8.67 -20.48
C GLU A 27 6.40 -8.88 -19.02
N GLY A 28 5.53 -8.46 -18.09
CA GLY A 28 5.55 -8.86 -16.68
C GLY A 28 6.55 -8.14 -15.78
N PHE A 29 7.31 -7.15 -16.27
CA PHE A 29 8.25 -6.44 -15.40
C PHE A 29 7.55 -5.60 -14.33
N TRP A 30 6.55 -4.80 -14.71
CA TRP A 30 5.76 -4.03 -13.74
C TRP A 30 5.07 -4.93 -12.71
N ASP A 31 4.47 -6.02 -13.16
CA ASP A 31 3.84 -7.01 -12.27
C ASP A 31 4.85 -7.61 -11.27
N LEU A 32 6.07 -7.88 -11.71
CA LEU A 32 7.15 -8.33 -10.84
C LEU A 32 7.48 -7.26 -9.78
N VAL A 33 7.62 -6.00 -10.17
CA VAL A 33 7.88 -4.88 -9.22
C VAL A 33 6.76 -4.80 -8.18
N ILE A 34 5.51 -4.80 -8.63
CA ILE A 34 4.32 -4.73 -7.77
C ILE A 34 4.27 -5.93 -6.82
N ALA A 35 4.48 -7.16 -7.31
CA ALA A 35 4.51 -8.36 -6.48
C ALA A 35 5.62 -8.31 -5.42
N ARG A 36 6.80 -7.78 -5.76
CA ARG A 36 7.91 -7.66 -4.82
C ARG A 36 7.68 -6.59 -3.77
N ILE A 37 7.06 -5.47 -4.13
CA ILE A 37 6.62 -4.45 -3.16
C ILE A 37 5.55 -5.04 -2.25
N ALA A 38 4.56 -5.73 -2.79
CA ALA A 38 3.47 -6.38 -2.04
C ALA A 38 3.97 -7.42 -1.03
N SER A 39 5.12 -8.05 -1.30
CA SER A 39 5.77 -8.97 -0.35
C SER A 39 6.37 -8.29 0.88
N GLY A 40 6.40 -6.96 0.94
CA GLY A 40 7.03 -6.19 2.02
C GLY A 40 8.56 -6.22 1.99
N SER A 41 9.17 -6.62 0.87
CA SER A 41 10.62 -6.71 0.75
C SER A 41 11.27 -5.32 0.86
N GLU A 42 12.13 -5.15 1.85
CA GLU A 42 12.75 -3.86 2.18
C GLU A 42 13.44 -3.21 0.96
N PRO A 43 14.34 -3.89 0.21
CA PRO A 43 14.98 -3.28 -0.96
C PRO A 43 13.95 -2.79 -2.01
N TRP A 44 12.84 -3.50 -2.18
CA TRP A 44 11.79 -3.12 -3.13
C TRP A 44 10.93 -1.96 -2.61
N LEU A 45 10.59 -1.92 -1.32
CA LEU A 45 9.91 -0.78 -0.71
C LEU A 45 10.73 0.51 -0.86
N GLN A 46 12.06 0.42 -0.79
CA GLN A 46 12.95 1.56 -0.97
C GLN A 46 12.88 2.18 -2.39
N THR A 47 12.36 1.45 -3.39
CA THR A 47 12.15 1.97 -4.75
C THR A 47 10.90 2.84 -4.88
N VAL A 48 9.93 2.69 -3.97
CA VAL A 48 8.60 3.34 -4.05
C VAL A 48 8.69 4.87 -4.12
N PRO A 49 9.50 5.56 -3.29
CA PRO A 49 9.61 7.01 -3.36
C PRO A 49 10.07 7.49 -4.73
N CYS A 50 11.02 6.79 -5.36
CA CYS A 50 11.41 7.11 -6.72
C CYS A 50 10.21 6.96 -7.67
N LEU A 51 9.58 5.78 -7.67
CA LEU A 51 8.52 5.46 -8.62
C LEU A 51 7.33 6.43 -8.48
N ARG A 52 7.05 6.89 -7.27
CA ARG A 52 6.01 7.89 -6.97
C ARG A 52 6.37 9.31 -7.41
N LEU A 53 7.59 9.75 -7.10
CA LEU A 53 8.02 11.13 -7.31
C LEU A 53 8.41 11.42 -8.76
N GLY A 54 9.00 10.44 -9.43
CA GLY A 54 9.57 10.64 -10.74
C GLY A 54 8.52 10.56 -11.85
N ALA A 55 7.39 11.27 -11.79
CA ALA A 55 6.27 11.36 -12.78
C ALA A 55 5.75 10.07 -13.46
N VAL A 56 6.37 8.92 -13.17
CA VAL A 56 6.15 7.54 -13.62
C VAL A 56 4.70 7.13 -13.43
N MET A 57 4.10 7.56 -12.32
CA MET A 57 2.72 7.25 -11.96
C MET A 57 1.76 8.42 -12.20
N SER A 58 2.26 9.63 -12.44
CA SER A 58 1.43 10.83 -12.58
C SER A 58 0.55 10.80 -13.83
N ASP A 59 1.04 10.15 -14.90
CA ASP A 59 0.35 10.06 -16.18
C ASP A 59 -0.44 8.74 -16.35
N ASN A 60 -0.30 7.78 -15.44
CA ASN A 60 -1.01 6.49 -15.49
C ASN A 60 -1.70 6.16 -14.14
N PRO A 61 -3.02 6.43 -14.02
CA PRO A 61 -3.80 6.12 -12.83
C PRO A 61 -3.80 4.64 -12.43
N GLU A 62 -3.55 3.72 -13.36
CA GLU A 62 -3.53 2.28 -13.08
C GLU A 62 -2.33 1.91 -12.20
N TYR A 63 -1.15 2.47 -12.51
CA TYR A 63 0.05 2.25 -11.72
C TYR A 63 -0.05 2.84 -10.32
N VAL A 64 -0.76 3.96 -10.16
CA VAL A 64 -1.12 4.50 -8.84
C VAL A 64 -1.91 3.47 -8.03
N ARG A 65 -2.96 2.90 -8.65
CA ARG A 65 -3.80 1.89 -7.99
C ARG A 65 -3.03 0.62 -7.66
N ASP A 66 -2.17 0.12 -8.56
CA ASP A 66 -1.38 -1.08 -8.31
C ASP A 66 -0.35 -0.88 -7.20
N MET A 67 0.30 0.28 -7.16
CA MET A 67 1.22 0.64 -6.10
C MET A 67 0.51 0.79 -4.76
N ASP A 68 -0.66 1.45 -4.73
CA ASP A 68 -1.50 1.54 -3.54
C ASP A 68 -1.90 0.14 -3.03
N ARG A 69 -2.26 -0.76 -3.94
CA ARG A 69 -2.58 -2.17 -3.66
C ARG A 69 -1.38 -2.92 -3.07
N ALA A 70 -0.21 -2.75 -3.67
CA ALA A 70 1.02 -3.37 -3.21
C ALA A 70 1.40 -2.90 -1.80
N LEU A 71 1.38 -1.59 -1.54
CA LEU A 71 1.70 -1.04 -0.22
C LEU A 71 0.72 -1.50 0.85
N ALA A 72 -0.57 -1.57 0.52
CA ALA A 72 -1.56 -2.10 1.44
C ALA A 72 -1.34 -3.60 1.76
N ALA A 73 -0.95 -4.40 0.75
CA ALA A 73 -0.61 -5.81 0.96
C ALA A 73 0.70 -6.00 1.75
N ALA A 74 1.64 -5.07 1.61
CA ALA A 74 2.91 -5.07 2.34
C ALA A 74 2.75 -4.69 3.81
N LEU A 75 1.76 -3.85 4.16
CA LEU A 75 1.53 -3.34 5.51
C LEU A 75 1.47 -4.43 6.60
N PRO A 76 0.71 -5.53 6.45
CA PRO A 76 0.71 -6.60 7.45
C PRO A 76 2.04 -7.38 7.53
N VAL A 77 2.87 -7.32 6.50
CA VAL A 77 4.13 -8.09 6.40
C VAL A 77 5.33 -7.29 6.92
N ASN A 78 5.45 -6.02 6.51
CA ASN A 78 6.52 -5.11 6.90
C ASN A 78 5.95 -3.72 7.21
N PRO A 79 5.29 -3.54 8.37
CA PRO A 79 4.66 -2.28 8.72
C PRO A 79 5.68 -1.16 8.91
N VAL A 80 6.86 -1.45 9.45
CA VAL A 80 7.95 -0.46 9.62
C VAL A 80 8.41 0.08 8.28
N GLY A 81 8.69 -0.79 7.31
CA GLY A 81 9.13 -0.41 5.96
C GLY A 81 8.08 0.42 5.24
N VAL A 82 6.79 0.07 5.36
CA VAL A 82 5.69 0.86 4.78
C VAL A 82 5.58 2.23 5.46
N LEU A 83 5.61 2.29 6.80
CA LEU A 83 5.52 3.56 7.54
C LEU A 83 6.71 4.50 7.23
N ALA A 84 7.90 3.95 6.99
CA ALA A 84 9.08 4.72 6.59
C ALA A 84 8.91 5.49 5.27
N LEU A 85 7.89 5.17 4.46
CA LEU A 85 7.62 5.85 3.19
C LEU A 85 6.88 7.19 3.36
N ALA A 86 6.16 7.40 4.47
CA ALA A 86 5.33 8.61 4.70
C ALA A 86 6.12 9.92 4.54
N GLY A 87 7.36 9.94 5.02
CA GLY A 87 8.25 11.11 4.95
C GLY A 87 8.95 11.32 3.61
N ARG A 88 8.70 10.46 2.60
CA ARG A 88 9.43 10.44 1.33
C ARG A 88 8.54 10.71 0.11
N GLY A 89 7.49 11.50 0.31
CA GLY A 89 6.55 11.87 -0.76
C GLY A 89 5.52 10.79 -1.09
N VAL A 90 5.40 9.75 -0.26
CA VAL A 90 4.40 8.69 -0.42
C VAL A 90 3.27 8.94 0.56
N SER A 91 2.07 9.20 0.05
CA SER A 91 0.89 9.27 0.91
C SER A 91 0.51 7.86 1.36
N LEU A 92 0.58 7.60 2.67
CA LEU A 92 0.08 6.34 3.24
C LEU A 92 -1.44 6.25 3.28
N LYS A 93 -2.15 7.32 2.88
CA LYS A 93 -3.63 7.34 2.90
C LYS A 93 -4.20 6.11 2.23
N ALA A 94 -3.72 5.75 1.04
CA ALA A 94 -4.24 4.61 0.29
C ALA A 94 -3.81 3.26 0.88
N ALA A 95 -2.54 3.12 1.27
CA ALA A 95 -2.04 1.92 1.95
C ALA A 95 -2.81 1.61 3.25
N CYS A 96 -3.17 2.66 3.99
CA CYS A 96 -3.92 2.58 5.24
C CYS A 96 -5.45 2.55 5.07
N SER A 97 -5.97 2.57 3.85
CA SER A 97 -7.42 2.56 3.58
C SER A 97 -7.89 1.30 2.84
N TYR A 98 -7.10 0.22 2.93
CA TYR A 98 -7.46 -1.12 2.47
C TYR A 98 -8.74 -1.64 3.14
N PRO A 99 -9.59 -2.44 2.47
CA PRO A 99 -9.48 -3.03 1.12
C PRO A 99 -9.98 -2.15 -0.03
N PHE A 100 -9.73 -2.61 -1.26
CA PHE A 100 -10.27 -2.03 -2.49
C PHE A 100 -11.70 -2.51 -2.76
N PRO A 101 -12.51 -1.76 -3.54
CA PRO A 101 -13.93 -2.04 -3.77
C PRO A 101 -14.27 -3.45 -4.26
N ASP A 102 -13.32 -4.12 -4.92
CA ASP A 102 -13.52 -5.40 -5.60
C ASP A 102 -13.19 -6.61 -4.70
N MET A 103 -12.87 -6.40 -3.43
CA MET A 103 -12.50 -7.45 -2.50
C MET A 103 -13.72 -8.08 -1.81
N ASP A 104 -13.72 -9.40 -1.70
CA ASP A 104 -14.67 -10.12 -0.85
C ASP A 104 -14.66 -9.57 0.58
N VAL A 105 -15.85 -9.40 1.18
CA VAL A 105 -16.02 -8.76 2.50
C VAL A 105 -15.34 -9.55 3.62
N ALA A 106 -15.33 -10.89 3.56
CA ALA A 106 -14.67 -11.70 4.58
C ALA A 106 -13.14 -11.58 4.46
N LEU A 107 -12.61 -11.65 3.24
CA LEU A 107 -11.18 -11.42 2.98
C LEU A 107 -10.75 -10.02 3.39
N ALA A 108 -11.54 -9.01 3.06
CA ALA A 108 -11.36 -7.62 3.46
C ALA A 108 -11.21 -7.47 4.98
N ARG A 109 -12.15 -8.03 5.75
CA ARG A 109 -12.11 -7.98 7.22
C ARG A 109 -10.87 -8.67 7.78
N ALA A 110 -10.51 -9.85 7.26
CA ALA A 110 -9.32 -10.57 7.70
C ALA A 110 -8.05 -9.72 7.48
N ARG A 111 -7.91 -9.13 6.30
CA ARG A 111 -6.75 -8.28 5.95
C ARG A 111 -6.67 -7.00 6.79
N ILE A 112 -7.80 -6.37 7.11
CA ILE A 112 -7.82 -5.24 8.04
C ILE A 112 -7.32 -5.69 9.43
N GLY A 113 -7.76 -6.85 9.91
CA GLY A 113 -7.28 -7.44 11.15
C GLY A 113 -5.76 -7.63 11.15
N ASP A 114 -5.23 -8.28 10.12
CA ASP A 114 -3.78 -8.52 9.97
C ASP A 114 -2.98 -7.21 9.98
N ALA A 115 -3.43 -6.21 9.23
CA ALA A 115 -2.77 -4.92 9.15
C ALA A 115 -2.76 -4.18 10.49
N ARG A 116 -3.86 -4.21 11.25
CA ARG A 116 -3.93 -3.62 12.59
C ARG A 116 -2.99 -4.31 13.57
N THR A 117 -3.01 -5.64 13.62
CA THR A 117 -2.11 -6.41 14.47
C THR A 117 -0.64 -6.17 14.13
N ALA A 118 -0.30 -5.98 12.85
CA ALA A 118 1.05 -5.62 12.44
C ALA A 118 1.44 -4.20 12.89
N LEU A 119 0.54 -3.22 12.75
CA LEU A 119 0.75 -1.84 13.20
C LEU A 119 0.98 -1.75 14.71
N GLU A 120 0.22 -2.50 15.52
CA GLU A 120 0.37 -2.56 16.97
C GLU A 120 1.78 -3.02 17.41
N ARG A 121 2.47 -3.80 16.58
CA ARG A 121 3.85 -4.28 16.85
C ARG A 121 4.92 -3.24 16.56
N VAL A 122 4.62 -2.18 15.80
CA VAL A 122 5.55 -1.08 15.54
C VAL A 122 5.66 -0.24 16.81
N GLN A 123 6.80 -0.29 17.52
CA GLN A 123 6.99 0.43 18.79
C GLN A 123 7.87 1.67 18.67
N GLU A 124 8.45 1.92 17.50
CA GLU A 124 9.36 3.03 17.30
C GLU A 124 8.62 4.38 17.35
N GLU A 125 9.05 5.26 18.26
CA GLU A 125 8.40 6.55 18.50
C GLU A 125 8.30 7.43 17.26
N ARG A 126 9.29 7.34 16.36
CA ARG A 126 9.30 8.07 15.08
C ARG A 126 8.11 7.75 14.17
N TYR A 127 7.48 6.59 14.33
CA TYR A 127 6.33 6.16 13.53
C TYR A 127 5.00 6.30 14.28
N ARG A 128 5.00 6.81 15.51
CA ARG A 128 3.81 6.86 16.37
C ARG A 128 2.62 7.54 15.69
N THR A 129 2.85 8.71 15.08
CA THR A 129 1.81 9.49 14.41
C THR A 129 1.27 8.76 13.18
N ASP A 130 2.16 8.26 12.31
CA ASP A 130 1.74 7.57 11.09
C ASP A 130 1.01 6.27 11.40
N ARG A 131 1.47 5.52 12.42
CA ARG A 131 0.78 4.34 12.95
C ARG A 131 -0.64 4.67 13.39
N GLN A 132 -0.83 5.69 14.23
CA GLN A 132 -2.16 6.11 14.70
C GLN A 132 -3.09 6.54 13.55
N VAL A 133 -2.56 7.28 12.57
CA VAL A 133 -3.32 7.66 11.38
C VAL A 133 -3.75 6.42 10.60
N CYS A 134 -2.86 5.45 10.47
CA CYS A 134 -3.11 4.22 9.73
C CYS A 134 -4.17 3.35 10.44
N GLU A 135 -4.05 3.18 11.75
CA GLU A 135 -5.03 2.48 12.60
C GLU A 135 -6.42 3.13 12.53
N LEU A 136 -6.51 4.47 12.62
CA LEU A 136 -7.77 5.20 12.55
C LEU A 136 -8.46 4.98 11.20
N ARG A 137 -7.69 4.98 10.10
CA ARG A 137 -8.24 4.76 8.75
C ARG A 137 -8.75 3.35 8.57
N LEU A 138 -7.97 2.35 8.97
CA LEU A 138 -8.38 0.95 8.96
C LEU A 138 -9.63 0.71 9.82
N GLY A 139 -9.75 1.41 10.95
CA GLY A 139 -10.95 1.40 11.81
C GLY A 139 -12.21 1.90 11.08
N LYS A 140 -12.12 3.07 10.42
CA LYS A 140 -13.24 3.62 9.63
C LYS A 140 -13.66 2.70 8.48
N VAL A 141 -12.68 2.06 7.84
CA VAL A 141 -12.95 1.10 6.77
C VAL A 141 -13.65 -0.15 7.32
N ALA A 142 -13.21 -0.66 8.47
CA ALA A 142 -13.87 -1.79 9.15
C ALA A 142 -15.32 -1.48 9.55
N GLU A 143 -15.61 -0.25 9.99
CA GLU A 143 -16.97 0.20 10.30
C GLU A 143 -17.87 0.18 9.07
N GLY A 144 -17.37 0.55 7.89
CA GLY A 144 -18.11 0.49 6.63
C GLY A 144 -18.55 -0.94 6.24
N PHE A 145 -17.87 -1.98 6.74
CA PHE A 145 -18.27 -3.37 6.53
C PHE A 145 -19.26 -3.89 7.57
N ARG A 146 -19.60 -3.13 8.62
CA ARG A 146 -20.65 -3.54 9.56
C ARG A 146 -22.01 -3.31 8.90
N SER A 147 -22.68 -4.39 8.52
CA SER A 147 -24.06 -4.34 8.03
C SER A 147 -24.97 -3.72 9.10
N PRO A 148 -26.00 -2.94 8.73
CA PRO A 148 -27.00 -2.42 9.68
C PRO A 148 -27.93 -3.49 10.29
N ALA A 149 -27.68 -4.78 10.04
CA ALA A 149 -28.56 -5.89 10.40
C ALA A 149 -28.39 -6.45 11.83
N ASP A 150 -27.41 -5.98 12.61
CA ASP A 150 -27.27 -6.37 14.03
C ASP A 150 -28.15 -5.54 14.99
N GLY A 151 -29.05 -4.71 14.44
CA GLY A 151 -30.00 -3.91 15.20
C GLY A 151 -31.44 -4.38 15.02
N THR A 152 -32.04 -4.89 16.10
CA THR A 152 -33.48 -5.14 16.33
C THR A 152 -34.09 -6.47 15.85
N ALA A 153 -33.80 -7.54 16.60
CA ALA A 153 -34.81 -8.58 16.84
C ALA A 153 -35.86 -8.00 17.82
N GLY A 154 -36.86 -7.29 17.28
CA GLY A 154 -38.06 -6.92 18.00
C GLY A 154 -38.98 -8.13 18.15
N THR A 155 -39.24 -8.52 19.40
CA THR A 155 -40.20 -9.54 19.78
C THR A 155 -41.59 -9.25 19.20
N PRO A 156 -42.22 -10.15 18.43
CA PRO A 156 -43.64 -10.00 18.12
C PRO A 156 -44.47 -10.37 19.36
N ARG A 157 -45.43 -9.48 19.69
CA ARG A 157 -46.49 -9.73 20.67
C ARG A 157 -47.53 -10.70 20.11
#